data_AF-A0A0F4GWI9-F1
#
_entry.id   AF-A0A0F4GWI9-F1
#
_cell.length_a   1.000
_cell.length_b   1.000
_cell.length_c   1.000
_cell.angle_alpha   90.00
_cell.angle_beta   90.00
_cell.angle_gamma   90.00
#
_symmetry.space_group_name_H-M   'P 1'
#
loop_
_entity.id
_entity.type
_entity.pdbx_description
1 polymer ?
#
loop_
_entity_poly.entity_id
_entity_poly.type
_entity_poly.pdbx_seq_one_letter_code
_entity_poly.pdbx_strand_id
1 'polypeptide(L)'
;MSYPVSINLLPKHAGFLSLQEAAEFTAISTHTVTNLKLYANGCDFIDQHGKNLRNCTDVCQNPAAVWRSMYTLHNCLVYPIVSDLLSSDHLTLRGQSDAVSMGYLPAFELQMIMDPIDLCVESFCHDVGEAGECHASYGNNSTLVSGADIYTFFSAEFLDRACGASTVSPNVDVGGIGMYIGYLMQLSIILYIYLVSRLLSSWLHTLTSLISTTSRADALQSRFNATNHLPALLAGQIEYQKAQCFFALTLHGAAIKALLGDGYTFEARSLQELHLTINLIRDVASTGIVCMAFGLYMLHRAGKRACYTTALSLVAVAVAGLAWGLTWLPLENLKRLEPAKRPLAACGGLSPVTYCLDNDVRLSKWLEAGSIAMCMIILATLLLGHHEASERETRSDEKRTVSTASSSTNTLVRYVGSMLDPCSSPHLTEVILLLLTLAHLIHLCTKNEMLYVEESAKWDFAQLIAVTIWAPAIVEYLYAAVRGVEKMQTRRPVTTTSEQEEGRVEDGERD
;
A
#
# COMPACT_ATOMS: atom_id res chain seq x y z
N MET A 1 42.53 -22.14 10.69
CA MET A 1 42.12 -22.48 9.31
C MET A 1 41.07 -21.47 8.91
N SER A 2 41.46 -20.46 8.14
CA SER A 2 40.54 -19.51 7.52
C SER A 2 39.79 -20.24 6.39
N TYR A 3 38.46 -20.22 6.43
CA TYR A 3 37.65 -20.75 5.34
C TYR A 3 37.63 -19.74 4.18
N PRO A 4 37.68 -20.19 2.92
CA PRO A 4 37.60 -19.28 1.79
C PRO A 4 36.23 -18.56 1.77
N VAL A 5 36.26 -17.25 1.51
CA VAL A 5 35.07 -16.40 1.47
C VAL A 5 34.41 -16.53 0.10
N SER A 6 33.09 -16.74 0.07
CA SER A 6 32.33 -16.76 -1.18
C SER A 6 31.77 -15.37 -1.52
N ILE A 7 31.71 -15.04 -2.81
CA ILE A 7 31.03 -13.84 -3.29
C ILE A 7 29.68 -14.26 -3.87
N ASN A 8 28.62 -13.63 -3.39
CA ASN A 8 27.28 -13.78 -3.93
C ASN A 8 26.94 -12.54 -4.76
N LEU A 9 26.95 -12.71 -6.08
CA LEU A 9 26.44 -11.72 -7.02
C LEU A 9 24.92 -11.69 -6.96
N LEU A 10 24.39 -10.60 -6.40
CA LEU A 10 22.96 -10.36 -6.33
C LEU A 10 22.47 -9.65 -7.60
N PRO A 11 21.33 -10.08 -8.17
CA PRO A 11 20.69 -9.36 -9.25
C PRO A 11 20.16 -8.00 -8.76
N LYS A 12 19.86 -7.11 -9.70
CA LYS A 12 19.34 -5.73 -9.49
C LYS A 12 18.13 -5.63 -8.52
N HIS A 13 17.41 -6.72 -8.28
CA HIS A 13 16.09 -6.73 -7.64
C HIS A 13 16.09 -7.20 -6.17
N ALA A 14 17.26 -7.30 -5.52
CA ALA A 14 17.37 -7.89 -4.18
C ALA A 14 16.91 -6.97 -3.00
N GLY A 15 16.05 -5.97 -3.26
CA GLY A 15 15.50 -5.06 -2.26
C GLY A 15 16.03 -3.63 -2.33
N PHE A 16 15.44 -2.75 -1.52
CA PHE A 16 15.99 -1.42 -1.25
C PHE A 16 17.24 -1.59 -0.38
N LEU A 17 18.31 -0.87 -0.71
CA LEU A 17 19.49 -0.77 0.13
C LEU A 17 19.53 0.67 0.67
N SER A 18 19.43 0.83 1.99
CA SER A 18 19.51 2.15 2.61
C SER A 18 20.96 2.55 2.89
N LEU A 19 21.18 3.85 3.12
CA LEU A 19 22.49 4.35 3.56
C LEU A 19 22.92 3.73 4.89
N GLN A 20 21.99 3.51 5.82
CA GLN A 20 22.27 2.88 7.10
C GLN A 20 22.63 1.39 6.94
N GLU A 21 21.92 0.66 6.08
CA GLU A 21 22.24 -0.74 5.77
C GLU A 21 23.61 -0.85 5.09
N ALA A 22 23.91 0.02 4.13
CA ALA A 22 25.22 0.08 3.48
C ALA A 22 26.34 0.38 4.50
N ALA A 23 26.09 1.24 5.48
CA ALA A 23 27.03 1.53 6.56
C ALA A 23 27.28 0.31 7.48
N GLU A 24 26.23 -0.42 7.87
CA GLU A 24 26.35 -1.62 8.71
C GLU A 24 27.17 -2.74 8.04
N PHE A 25 27.02 -2.92 6.72
CA PHE A 25 27.79 -3.91 5.96
C PHE A 25 29.29 -3.67 5.95
N THR A 26 29.74 -2.47 6.31
CA THR A 26 31.15 -2.10 6.28
C THR A 26 31.86 -2.38 7.60
N ALA A 27 31.11 -2.40 8.70
CA ALA A 27 31.62 -2.71 10.04
C ALA A 27 31.95 -4.20 10.27
N ILE A 28 32.29 -4.96 9.22
CA ILE A 28 32.51 -6.41 9.30
C ILE A 28 34.01 -6.74 9.23
N SER A 29 34.45 -7.62 10.13
CA SER A 29 35.81 -8.17 10.16
C SER A 29 36.06 -9.14 8.99
N THR A 30 37.23 -9.01 8.34
CA THR A 30 37.73 -9.94 7.31
C THR A 30 37.81 -11.41 7.77
N HIS A 31 37.81 -11.66 9.09
CA HIS A 31 37.87 -13.01 9.67
C HIS A 31 36.52 -13.64 9.99
N THR A 32 35.41 -12.90 9.94
CA THR A 32 34.06 -13.41 10.26
C THR A 32 33.13 -13.50 9.05
N VAL A 33 33.50 -12.91 7.91
CA VAL A 33 32.71 -12.99 6.67
C VAL A 33 32.88 -14.35 6.02
N THR A 34 31.79 -15.12 5.94
CA THR A 34 31.75 -16.35 5.11
C THR A 34 31.18 -16.09 3.72
N ASN A 35 30.41 -15.01 3.56
CA ASN A 35 29.72 -14.65 2.33
C ASN A 35 29.68 -13.13 2.15
N LEU A 36 30.30 -12.63 1.09
CA LEU A 36 30.25 -11.22 0.69
C LEU A 36 29.17 -11.02 -0.38
N LYS A 37 28.40 -9.94 -0.28
CA LYS A 37 27.34 -9.60 -1.25
C LYS A 37 27.82 -8.47 -2.16
N LEU A 38 27.79 -8.71 -3.48
CA LEU A 38 28.04 -7.70 -4.51
C LEU A 38 26.82 -7.56 -5.40
N TYR A 39 26.50 -6.33 -5.83
CA TYR A 39 25.39 -6.10 -6.76
C TYR A 39 25.90 -6.08 -8.20
N ALA A 40 25.37 -6.95 -9.05
CA ALA A 40 25.89 -7.16 -10.41
C ALA A 40 25.96 -5.90 -11.26
N ASN A 41 25.04 -4.95 -11.05
CA ASN A 41 24.98 -3.69 -11.81
C ASN A 41 25.49 -2.48 -11.02
N GLY A 42 26.06 -2.68 -9.82
CA GLY A 42 26.56 -1.59 -9.00
C GLY A 42 27.79 -0.90 -9.61
N CYS A 43 28.48 -1.55 -10.55
CA CYS A 43 29.65 -1.00 -11.23
C CYS A 43 29.41 -0.70 -12.72
N ASP A 44 28.15 -0.60 -13.13
CA ASP A 44 27.79 -0.22 -14.50
C ASP A 44 27.82 1.31 -14.65
N PHE A 45 28.55 1.80 -15.65
CA PHE A 45 28.57 3.22 -16.02
C PHE A 45 28.53 3.41 -17.53
N ILE A 46 28.15 4.62 -17.93
CA ILE A 46 28.11 5.02 -19.33
C ILE A 46 29.40 5.77 -19.62
N ASP A 47 30.20 5.29 -20.56
CA ASP A 47 31.40 5.97 -21.00
C ASP A 47 31.08 7.24 -21.83
N GLN A 48 32.11 8.01 -22.16
CA GLN A 48 31.97 9.23 -22.98
C GLN A 48 31.41 8.97 -24.39
N HIS A 49 31.38 7.71 -24.83
CA HIS A 49 30.88 7.26 -26.13
C HIS A 49 29.48 6.64 -26.03
N GLY A 50 28.83 6.69 -24.87
CA GLY A 50 27.48 6.16 -24.66
C GLY A 50 27.41 4.64 -24.48
N LYS A 51 28.54 3.95 -24.30
CA LYS A 51 28.61 2.51 -24.08
C LYS A 51 28.50 2.19 -22.59
N ASN A 52 27.64 1.22 -22.26
CA ASN A 52 27.61 0.65 -20.91
C ASN A 52 28.86 -0.22 -20.72
N LEU A 53 29.73 0.21 -19.81
CA LEU A 53 30.89 -0.53 -19.35
C LEU A 53 30.69 -0.92 -17.88
N ARG A 54 31.31 -2.02 -17.47
CA ARG A 54 31.30 -2.52 -16.10
C ARG A 54 32.72 -2.51 -15.56
N ASN A 55 33.03 -1.58 -14.66
CA ASN A 55 34.33 -1.49 -14.00
C ASN A 55 34.19 -0.78 -12.65
N CYS A 56 34.35 -1.51 -11.55
CA CYS A 56 34.25 -0.94 -10.21
C CYS A 56 35.38 0.05 -9.94
N THR A 57 36.60 -0.17 -10.44
CA THR A 57 37.71 0.78 -10.24
C THR A 57 37.38 2.16 -10.78
N ASP A 58 36.92 2.25 -12.03
CA ASP A 58 36.62 3.53 -12.69
C ASP A 58 35.42 4.24 -12.03
N VAL A 59 34.41 3.47 -11.62
CA VAL A 59 33.21 3.99 -10.97
C VAL A 59 33.50 4.52 -9.58
N CYS A 60 34.29 3.79 -8.79
CA CYS A 60 34.58 4.16 -7.41
C CYS A 60 35.57 5.32 -7.26
N GLN A 61 36.36 5.60 -8.30
CA GLN A 61 37.23 6.78 -8.37
C GLN A 61 36.48 8.05 -8.80
N ASN A 62 35.26 7.93 -9.34
CA ASN A 62 34.49 9.06 -9.84
C ASN A 62 33.43 9.50 -8.81
N PRO A 63 33.57 10.67 -8.15
CA PRO A 63 32.66 11.12 -7.10
C PRO A 63 31.20 11.25 -7.56
N ALA A 64 30.98 11.65 -8.82
CA ALA A 64 29.63 11.76 -9.38
C ALA A 64 29.00 10.40 -9.71
N ALA A 65 29.80 9.34 -9.86
CA ALA A 65 29.32 8.00 -10.16
C ALA A 65 29.04 7.18 -8.89
N VAL A 66 29.86 7.33 -7.85
CA VAL A 66 29.72 6.62 -6.56
C VAL A 66 28.33 6.81 -5.96
N TRP A 67 27.86 8.06 -5.90
CA TRP A 67 26.59 8.44 -5.28
C TRP A 67 25.39 8.35 -6.22
N ARG A 68 25.55 7.82 -7.44
CA ARG A 68 24.46 7.72 -8.41
C ARG A 68 23.40 6.68 -8.02
N SER A 69 23.80 5.68 -7.23
CA SER A 69 22.97 4.55 -6.83
C SER A 69 23.51 3.94 -5.53
N MET A 70 22.65 3.51 -4.62
CA MET A 70 23.08 2.80 -3.41
C MET A 70 23.80 1.49 -3.70
N TYR A 71 23.45 0.81 -4.80
CA TYR A 71 24.17 -0.40 -5.23
C TYR A 71 25.61 -0.08 -5.65
N THR A 72 25.83 1.12 -6.19
CA THR A 72 27.17 1.59 -6.57
C THR A 72 27.97 1.97 -5.33
N LEU A 73 27.38 2.79 -4.45
CA LEU A 73 28.00 3.15 -3.18
C LEU A 73 28.40 1.90 -2.38
N HIS A 74 27.49 0.92 -2.24
CA HIS A 74 27.78 -0.35 -1.56
C HIS A 74 28.97 -1.09 -2.16
N ASN A 75 28.97 -1.29 -3.48
CA ASN A 75 30.05 -1.98 -4.16
C ASN A 75 31.40 -1.25 -4.00
N CYS A 76 31.40 0.09 -3.88
CA CYS A 76 32.59 0.89 -3.60
C CYS A 76 33.03 0.80 -2.13
N LEU A 77 32.10 0.81 -1.18
CA LEU A 77 32.39 0.67 0.24
C LEU A 77 33.01 -0.70 0.58
N VAL A 78 32.56 -1.77 -0.06
CA VAL A 78 33.14 -3.12 0.14
C VAL A 78 34.42 -3.35 -0.67
N TYR A 79 34.83 -2.42 -1.53
CA TYR A 79 35.99 -2.57 -2.41
C TYR A 79 37.29 -2.88 -1.66
N PRO A 80 37.63 -2.21 -0.54
CA PRO A 80 38.87 -2.52 0.19
C PRO A 80 38.91 -3.96 0.67
N ILE A 81 37.77 -4.46 1.16
CA ILE A 81 37.61 -5.84 1.62
C ILE A 81 37.79 -6.81 0.45
N VAL A 82 37.16 -6.54 -0.71
CA VAL A 82 37.32 -7.38 -1.90
C VAL A 82 38.77 -7.38 -2.40
N SER A 83 39.41 -6.22 -2.44
CA SER A 83 40.80 -6.05 -2.88
C SER A 83 41.77 -6.81 -1.97
N ASP A 84 41.61 -6.72 -0.66
CA ASP A 84 42.45 -7.44 0.31
C ASP A 84 42.27 -8.97 0.21
N LEU A 85 41.02 -9.43 0.11
CA LEU A 85 40.69 -10.85 -0.09
C LEU A 85 41.21 -11.39 -1.43
N LEU A 86 41.22 -10.55 -2.48
CA LEU A 86 41.84 -10.86 -3.77
C LEU A 86 43.36 -10.97 -3.67
N SER A 87 44.03 -10.07 -2.94
CA SER A 87 45.49 -10.13 -2.77
C SER A 87 45.95 -11.28 -1.86
N SER A 88 45.14 -11.65 -0.88
CA SER A 88 45.44 -12.72 0.08
C SER A 88 45.03 -14.13 -0.40
N ASP A 89 44.45 -14.25 -1.61
CA ASP A 89 43.91 -15.49 -2.18
C ASP A 89 42.93 -16.24 -1.24
N HIS A 90 42.17 -15.48 -0.46
CA HIS A 90 41.21 -15.99 0.51
C HIS A 90 39.77 -16.06 -0.04
N LEU A 91 39.58 -15.76 -1.33
CA LEU A 91 38.30 -15.95 -2.02
C LEU A 91 38.16 -17.37 -2.58
N THR A 92 36.92 -17.84 -2.68
CA THR A 92 36.62 -19.01 -3.51
C THR A 92 36.97 -18.74 -4.99
N LEU A 93 37.35 -19.77 -5.75
CA LEU A 93 37.64 -19.67 -7.20
C LEU A 93 36.56 -18.92 -7.98
N ARG A 94 35.29 -19.15 -7.64
CA ARG A 94 34.15 -18.43 -8.25
C ARG A 94 34.12 -16.97 -7.82
N GLY A 95 34.32 -16.68 -6.54
CA GLY A 95 34.37 -15.31 -6.04
C GLY A 95 35.52 -14.49 -6.66
N GLN A 96 36.68 -15.10 -6.87
CA GLN A 96 37.81 -14.46 -7.56
C GLN A 96 37.46 -14.09 -9.01
N SER A 97 36.87 -15.02 -9.76
CA SER A 97 36.38 -14.76 -11.13
C SER A 97 35.32 -13.65 -11.16
N ASP A 98 34.37 -13.69 -10.23
CA ASP A 98 33.28 -12.71 -10.14
C ASP A 98 33.83 -11.31 -9.82
N ALA A 99 34.73 -11.17 -8.84
CA ALA A 99 35.35 -9.89 -8.51
C ALA A 99 36.20 -9.31 -9.66
N VAL A 100 37.03 -10.14 -10.30
CA VAL A 100 37.83 -9.69 -11.47
C VAL A 100 36.90 -9.28 -12.62
N SER A 101 35.82 -10.02 -12.87
CA SER A 101 34.86 -9.69 -13.94
C SER A 101 34.12 -8.37 -13.71
N MET A 102 33.99 -7.94 -12.45
CA MET A 102 33.41 -6.64 -12.09
C MET A 102 34.43 -5.49 -12.13
N GLY A 103 35.72 -5.79 -12.30
CA GLY A 103 36.79 -4.79 -12.31
C GLY A 103 37.27 -4.40 -10.91
N TYR A 104 37.35 -5.35 -9.98
CA TYR A 104 38.11 -5.17 -8.74
C TYR A 104 39.59 -5.49 -8.98
N LEU A 105 40.49 -4.69 -8.39
CA LEU A 105 41.94 -4.88 -8.46
C LEU A 105 42.50 -5.37 -7.12
N PRO A 106 43.50 -6.27 -7.12
CA PRO A 106 44.21 -6.67 -5.91
C PRO A 106 45.16 -5.56 -5.42
N ALA A 107 45.40 -5.49 -4.10
CA ALA A 107 46.34 -4.55 -3.48
C ALA A 107 46.10 -3.07 -3.86
N PHE A 108 44.83 -2.69 -3.93
CA PHE A 108 44.40 -1.34 -4.30
C PHE A 108 44.58 -0.33 -3.17
N GLU A 109 44.94 0.91 -3.51
CA GLU A 109 45.14 1.99 -2.55
C GLU A 109 43.79 2.54 -2.06
N LEU A 110 43.52 2.35 -0.76
CA LEU A 110 42.26 2.73 -0.11
C LEU A 110 41.84 4.18 -0.37
N GLN A 111 42.82 5.10 -0.39
CA GLN A 111 42.59 6.53 -0.53
C GLN A 111 41.85 6.90 -1.82
N MET A 112 42.07 6.16 -2.91
CA MET A 112 41.44 6.45 -4.21
C MET A 112 39.92 6.23 -4.23
N ILE A 113 39.35 5.52 -3.26
CA ILE A 113 37.90 5.30 -3.11
C ILE A 113 37.33 6.13 -1.97
N MET A 114 38.14 6.40 -0.94
CA MET A 114 37.71 7.24 0.18
C MET A 114 37.59 8.71 -0.23
N ASP A 115 38.54 9.26 -0.99
CA ASP A 115 38.51 10.67 -1.40
C ASP A 115 37.18 11.07 -2.09
N PRO A 116 36.63 10.29 -3.05
CA PRO A 116 35.34 10.59 -3.66
C PRO A 116 34.14 10.50 -2.71
N ILE A 117 34.17 9.61 -1.72
CA ILE A 117 33.10 9.44 -0.73
C ILE A 117 33.15 10.60 0.27
N ASP A 118 34.33 10.90 0.79
CA ASP A 118 34.58 11.96 1.76
C ASP A 118 34.25 13.34 1.19
N LEU A 119 34.58 13.60 -0.08
CA LEU A 119 34.24 14.85 -0.75
C LEU A 119 32.73 15.15 -0.73
N CYS A 120 31.89 14.12 -0.90
CA CYS A 120 30.44 14.26 -0.83
C CYS A 120 29.95 14.47 0.61
N VAL A 121 30.49 13.70 1.56
CA VAL A 121 30.17 13.82 2.99
C VAL A 121 30.52 15.22 3.50
N GLU A 122 31.74 15.69 3.26
CA GLU A 122 32.19 17.03 3.64
C GLU A 122 31.34 18.13 3.00
N SER A 123 31.03 18.00 1.71
CA SER A 123 30.16 18.96 1.03
C SER A 123 28.75 19.00 1.62
N PHE A 124 28.21 17.87 2.07
CA PHE A 124 26.92 17.80 2.75
C PHE A 124 26.97 18.46 4.12
N CYS A 125 27.97 18.11 4.92
CA CYS A 125 28.18 18.66 6.24
C CYS A 125 28.39 20.19 6.22
N HIS A 126 29.08 20.70 5.19
CA HIS A 126 29.23 22.13 4.97
C HIS A 126 27.91 22.81 4.58
N ASP A 127 27.07 22.18 3.75
CA ASP A 127 25.75 22.73 3.35
C ASP A 127 24.74 22.78 4.49
N VAL A 128 24.81 21.83 5.43
CA VAL A 128 23.94 21.79 6.62
C VAL A 128 24.38 22.81 7.69
N GLY A 129 25.53 23.48 7.49
CA GLY A 129 25.95 24.65 8.28
C GLY A 129 26.84 24.34 9.48
N GLU A 130 27.47 23.16 9.54
CA GLU A 130 28.31 22.75 10.67
C GLU A 130 29.67 22.19 10.19
N ALA A 131 30.53 23.10 9.77
CA ALA A 131 31.93 22.80 9.47
C ALA A 131 32.68 22.46 10.78
N GLY A 132 32.80 21.17 11.11
CA GLY A 132 33.71 20.69 12.17
C GLY A 132 33.28 19.43 12.95
N GLU A 133 32.02 18.99 12.87
CA GLU A 133 31.52 17.84 13.65
C GLU A 133 30.91 16.72 12.79
N CYS A 134 30.78 16.93 11.48
CA CYS A 134 30.23 15.97 10.55
C CYS A 134 31.38 15.52 9.66
N HIS A 135 32.16 14.56 10.17
CA HIS A 135 33.27 13.95 9.43
C HIS A 135 32.93 12.48 9.14
N ALA A 136 33.40 11.99 7.99
CA ALA A 136 33.60 10.55 7.83
C ALA A 136 34.65 10.15 8.88
N SER A 137 34.24 9.38 9.89
CA SER A 137 35.17 8.95 10.94
C SER A 137 36.02 7.81 10.39
N TYR A 138 37.10 8.17 9.69
CA TYR A 138 38.18 7.22 9.39
C TYR A 138 38.99 6.99 10.67
N GLY A 139 38.44 6.17 11.55
CA GLY A 139 39.21 5.56 12.61
C GLY A 139 39.70 4.22 12.11
N ASN A 140 41.01 4.08 11.90
CA ASN A 140 41.65 2.80 12.21
C ASN A 140 41.50 2.63 13.74
N ASN A 141 40.29 2.36 14.23
CA ASN A 141 40.14 1.74 15.53
C ASN A 141 40.54 0.28 15.34
N SER A 142 41.83 0.09 15.10
CA SER A 142 42.57 -1.10 15.47
C SER A 142 42.57 -1.17 17.00
N THR A 143 41.39 -1.21 17.62
CA THR A 143 41.27 -1.83 18.93
C THR A 143 41.57 -3.30 18.65
N LEU A 144 42.80 -3.66 18.98
CA LEU A 144 43.38 -4.99 19.02
C LEU A 144 42.45 -5.94 19.79
N VAL A 145 41.36 -6.36 19.16
CA VAL A 145 40.63 -7.57 19.53
C VAL A 145 40.91 -8.55 18.39
N SER A 146 42.10 -9.13 18.45
CA SER A 146 42.46 -10.35 17.73
C SER A 146 42.55 -10.28 16.20
N GLY A 147 43.31 -9.31 15.65
CA GLY A 147 43.85 -9.38 14.28
C GLY A 147 42.87 -9.12 13.13
N ALA A 148 41.72 -8.50 13.42
CA ALA A 148 40.71 -8.14 12.44
C ALA A 148 40.67 -6.63 12.20
N ASP A 149 40.81 -6.21 10.94
CA ASP A 149 40.54 -4.83 10.53
C ASP A 149 39.02 -4.64 10.37
N ILE A 150 38.46 -3.65 11.07
CA ILE A 150 37.06 -3.24 10.95
C ILE A 150 37.06 -1.90 10.22
N TYR A 151 36.38 -1.82 9.07
CA TYR A 151 36.29 -0.61 8.26
C TYR A 151 34.98 0.14 8.55
N THR A 152 35.00 1.16 9.39
CA THR A 152 33.83 2.04 9.57
C THR A 152 33.95 3.24 8.64
N PHE A 153 33.17 3.30 7.55
CA PHE A 153 33.25 4.42 6.60
C PHE A 153 32.39 5.62 6.97
N PHE A 154 31.28 5.42 7.68
CA PHE A 154 30.39 6.50 8.10
C PHE A 154 30.39 6.62 9.63
N SER A 155 30.50 7.84 10.14
CA SER A 155 30.35 8.12 11.57
C SER A 155 28.87 8.00 11.97
N ALA A 156 28.63 7.59 13.22
CA ALA A 156 27.29 7.57 13.78
C ALA A 156 26.65 8.98 13.77
N GLU A 157 27.46 10.02 13.95
CA GLU A 157 27.03 11.43 13.89
C GLU A 157 26.61 11.85 12.47
N PHE A 158 27.34 11.42 11.42
CA PHE A 158 26.92 11.65 10.04
C PHE A 158 25.60 10.93 9.74
N LEU A 159 25.47 9.66 10.14
CA LEU A 159 24.24 8.88 9.92
C LEU A 159 23.05 9.48 10.66
N ASP A 160 23.23 9.92 11.91
CA ASP A 160 22.18 10.58 12.69
C ASP A 160 21.80 11.96 12.12
N ARG A 161 22.75 12.70 11.54
CA ARG A 161 22.44 14.00 10.93
C ARG A 161 21.86 13.89 9.51
N ALA A 162 22.33 12.92 8.73
CA ALA A 162 21.83 12.66 7.38
C ALA A 162 20.47 11.96 7.41
N CYS A 163 20.26 11.03 8.35
CA CYS A 163 19.07 10.18 8.40
C CYS A 163 18.22 10.33 9.67
N GLY A 164 18.69 11.04 10.70
CA GLY A 164 17.91 11.27 11.92
C GLY A 164 16.72 12.17 11.66
N ALA A 165 15.62 11.85 12.34
CA ALA A 165 14.30 12.49 12.34
C ALA A 165 14.03 13.42 11.14
N SER A 166 14.21 12.90 9.92
CA SER A 166 13.89 13.63 8.72
C SER A 166 12.38 13.60 8.61
N THR A 167 11.72 14.72 8.90
CA THR A 167 10.26 14.90 8.75
C THR A 167 9.89 14.89 7.26
N VAL A 168 10.03 13.74 6.63
CA VAL A 168 9.72 13.52 5.22
C VAL A 168 8.28 13.03 5.14
N SER A 169 7.41 13.86 4.58
CA SER A 169 6.04 13.46 4.25
C SER A 169 6.01 12.67 2.93
N PRO A 170 5.00 11.80 2.70
CA PRO A 170 4.72 11.24 1.38
C PRO A 170 4.53 12.33 0.34
N ASN A 171 4.68 11.98 -0.94
CA ASN A 171 4.41 12.92 -2.02
C ASN A 171 2.94 13.38 -1.92
N VAL A 172 2.74 14.70 -1.82
CA VAL A 172 1.42 15.32 -1.65
C VAL A 172 0.46 15.05 -2.81
N ASP A 173 0.96 14.83 -4.02
CA ASP A 173 0.14 14.64 -5.22
C ASP A 173 -0.48 13.23 -5.29
N VAL A 174 0.25 12.23 -4.79
CA VAL A 174 -0.19 10.83 -4.80
C VAL A 174 -0.67 10.40 -3.42
N GLY A 175 0.09 10.68 -2.37
CA GLY A 175 -0.11 10.26 -0.99
C GLY A 175 -0.43 11.40 -0.02
N GLY A 176 -0.98 12.51 -0.51
CA GLY A 176 -1.27 13.68 0.32
C GLY A 176 -2.30 13.45 1.41
N ILE A 177 -2.36 14.41 2.34
CA ILE A 177 -3.29 14.46 3.47
C ILE A 177 -4.77 14.34 3.06
N GLY A 178 -5.15 14.75 1.84
CA GLY A 178 -6.50 14.56 1.32
C GLY A 178 -6.89 13.09 1.20
N MET A 179 -5.98 12.22 0.75
CA MET A 179 -6.20 10.77 0.69
C MET A 179 -6.46 10.23 2.10
N TYR A 180 -5.62 10.62 3.07
CA TYR A 180 -5.73 10.20 4.46
C TYR A 180 -7.07 10.61 5.09
N ILE A 181 -7.48 11.88 4.92
CA ILE A 181 -8.79 12.39 5.38
C ILE A 181 -9.94 11.60 4.73
N GLY A 182 -9.85 11.33 3.42
CA GLY A 182 -10.87 10.58 2.70
C GLY A 182 -11.13 9.19 3.30
N TYR A 183 -10.08 8.46 3.65
CA TYR A 183 -10.22 7.12 4.25
C TYR A 183 -10.60 7.15 5.73
N LEU A 184 -10.15 8.15 6.50
CA LEU A 184 -10.68 8.40 7.84
C LEU A 184 -12.19 8.64 7.82
N MET A 185 -12.67 9.45 6.87
CA MET A 185 -14.11 9.68 6.69
C MET A 185 -14.83 8.40 6.29
N GLN A 186 -14.28 7.59 5.37
CA GLN A 186 -14.88 6.31 5.01
C GLN A 186 -15.08 5.39 6.22
N LEU A 187 -14.01 5.18 7.00
CA LEU A 187 -14.05 4.37 8.22
C LEU A 187 -15.07 4.92 9.23
N SER A 188 -15.08 6.24 9.42
CA SER A 188 -15.99 6.89 10.36
C SER A 188 -17.45 6.76 9.93
N ILE A 189 -17.75 6.96 8.64
CA ILE A 189 -19.10 6.89 8.10
C ILE A 189 -19.61 5.44 8.14
N ILE A 190 -18.80 4.44 7.77
CA ILE A 190 -19.25 3.04 7.81
C ILE A 190 -19.52 2.59 9.25
N LEU A 191 -18.68 2.99 10.22
CA LEU A 191 -18.92 2.74 11.64
C LEU A 191 -20.18 3.44 12.14
N TYR A 192 -20.42 4.68 11.71
CA TYR A 192 -21.65 5.40 12.03
C TYR A 192 -22.88 4.67 11.49
N ILE A 193 -22.88 4.29 10.21
CA ILE A 193 -23.97 3.54 9.58
C ILE A 193 -24.21 2.22 10.33
N TYR A 194 -23.14 1.50 10.68
CA TYR A 194 -23.22 0.27 11.45
C TYR A 194 -23.90 0.47 12.81
N LEU A 195 -23.41 1.43 13.60
CA LEU A 195 -23.92 1.71 14.94
C LEU A 195 -25.39 2.13 14.91
N VAL A 196 -25.75 3.04 14.01
CA VAL A 196 -27.14 3.51 13.87
C VAL A 196 -28.03 2.39 13.36
N SER A 197 -27.59 1.59 12.38
CA SER A 197 -28.36 0.44 11.89
C SER A 197 -28.63 -0.55 13.01
N ARG A 198 -27.65 -0.84 13.87
CA ARG A 198 -27.80 -1.78 15.00
C ARG A 198 -28.68 -1.23 16.11
N LEU A 199 -28.51 0.05 16.40
CA LEU A 199 -29.35 0.76 17.36
C LEU A 199 -30.83 0.64 16.94
N LEU A 200 -31.13 0.97 15.69
CA LEU A 200 -32.49 0.96 15.15
C LEU A 200 -33.07 -0.46 14.99
N SER A 201 -32.26 -1.45 14.63
CA SER A 201 -32.76 -2.81 14.35
C SER A 201 -32.90 -3.70 15.57
N SER A 202 -32.00 -3.59 16.55
CA SER A 202 -31.83 -4.65 17.56
C SER A 202 -31.60 -4.10 18.96
N TRP A 203 -30.69 -3.14 19.13
CA TRP A 203 -30.34 -2.70 20.49
C TRP A 203 -31.47 -1.93 21.16
N LEU A 204 -32.30 -1.17 20.43
CA LEU A 204 -33.48 -0.52 21.03
C LEU A 204 -34.42 -1.53 21.69
N HIS A 205 -34.73 -2.64 21.02
CA HIS A 205 -35.55 -3.70 21.59
C HIS A 205 -34.89 -4.33 22.82
N THR A 206 -33.62 -4.73 22.70
CA THR A 206 -32.89 -5.38 23.80
C THR A 206 -32.76 -4.46 25.02
N LEU A 207 -32.32 -3.22 24.84
CA LEU A 207 -32.17 -2.25 25.93
C LEU A 207 -33.51 -1.91 26.59
N THR A 208 -34.58 -1.77 25.80
CA THR A 208 -35.92 -1.50 26.34
C THR A 208 -36.47 -2.72 27.08
N SER A 209 -36.17 -3.94 26.63
CA SER A 209 -36.57 -5.18 27.30
C SER A 209 -35.83 -5.43 28.61
N LEU A 210 -34.61 -4.90 28.75
CA LEU A 210 -33.83 -4.97 30.00
C LEU A 210 -34.38 -4.00 31.06
N ILE A 211 -34.96 -2.88 30.63
CA ILE A 211 -35.44 -1.81 31.52
C ILE A 211 -36.95 -1.89 31.77
N SER A 212 -37.72 -2.46 30.84
CA SER A 212 -39.18 -2.47 30.84
C SER A 212 -39.73 -3.81 30.33
N THR A 213 -41.05 -4.02 30.46
CA THR A 213 -41.75 -5.18 29.91
C THR A 213 -41.54 -5.32 28.40
N THR A 214 -41.44 -6.57 27.91
CA THR A 214 -41.30 -6.93 26.49
C THR A 214 -42.38 -6.28 25.61
N SER A 215 -43.62 -6.20 26.11
CA SER A 215 -44.73 -5.53 25.43
C SER A 215 -44.49 -4.04 25.12
N ARG A 216 -43.77 -3.32 25.99
CA ARG A 216 -43.36 -1.93 25.77
C ARG A 216 -42.21 -1.83 24.78
N ALA A 217 -41.28 -2.79 24.80
CA ALA A 217 -40.20 -2.87 23.83
C ALA A 217 -40.76 -3.10 22.41
N ASP A 218 -41.76 -3.97 22.26
CA ASP A 218 -42.44 -4.24 20.99
C ASP A 218 -43.23 -3.02 20.50
N ALA A 219 -43.92 -2.31 21.40
CA ALA A 219 -44.63 -1.08 21.07
C ALA A 219 -43.69 0.06 20.65
N LEU A 220 -42.50 0.16 21.26
CA LEU A 220 -41.49 1.14 20.88
C LEU A 220 -40.85 0.77 19.53
N GLN A 221 -40.48 -0.49 19.35
CA GLN A 221 -39.89 -0.98 18.10
C GLN A 221 -40.86 -0.82 16.92
N SER A 222 -42.15 -1.11 17.10
CA SER A 222 -43.15 -0.91 16.05
C SER A 222 -43.33 0.57 15.69
N ARG A 223 -43.29 1.49 16.68
CA ARG A 223 -43.28 2.94 16.41
C ARG A 223 -42.04 3.38 15.65
N PHE A 224 -40.86 2.86 15.99
CA PHE A 224 -39.63 3.15 15.27
C PHE A 224 -39.61 2.53 13.87
N ASN A 225 -40.12 1.32 13.70
CA ASN A 225 -40.26 0.70 12.38
C ASN A 225 -41.25 1.48 11.49
N ALA A 226 -42.19 2.20 12.08
CA ALA A 226 -43.06 3.15 11.38
C ALA A 226 -42.35 4.48 11.00
N THR A 227 -41.15 4.75 11.52
CA THR A 227 -40.34 5.91 11.09
C THR A 227 -39.55 5.62 9.83
N ASN A 228 -39.28 6.68 9.05
CA ASN A 228 -38.52 6.57 7.80
C ASN A 228 -37.01 6.44 7.99
N HIS A 229 -36.50 6.37 9.23
CA HIS A 229 -35.07 6.47 9.52
C HIS A 229 -34.24 5.28 9.02
N LEU A 230 -34.70 4.05 9.25
CA LEU A 230 -33.97 2.86 8.79
C LEU A 230 -33.99 2.72 7.26
N PRO A 231 -35.13 2.90 6.57
CA PRO A 231 -35.15 2.97 5.11
C PRO A 231 -34.28 4.10 4.54
N ALA A 232 -34.28 5.28 5.17
CA ALA A 232 -33.44 6.41 4.78
C ALA A 232 -31.94 6.12 4.95
N LEU A 233 -31.56 5.47 6.06
CA LEU A 233 -30.18 5.05 6.31
C LEU A 233 -29.71 4.06 5.24
N LEU A 234 -30.53 3.07 4.89
CA LEU A 234 -30.20 2.10 3.83
C LEU A 234 -30.09 2.76 2.45
N ALA A 235 -30.95 3.74 2.14
CA ALA A 235 -30.86 4.51 0.90
C ALA A 235 -29.56 5.33 0.85
N GLY A 236 -29.22 6.02 1.94
CA GLY A 236 -27.95 6.75 2.07
C GLY A 236 -26.73 5.82 1.98
N GLN A 237 -26.80 4.63 2.59
CA GLN A 237 -25.73 3.62 2.53
C GLN A 237 -25.47 3.13 1.09
N ILE A 238 -26.51 2.98 0.26
CA ILE A 238 -26.33 2.60 -1.14
C ILE A 238 -25.55 3.67 -1.90
N GLU A 239 -25.89 4.95 -1.73
CA GLU A 239 -25.15 6.05 -2.38
C GLU A 239 -23.74 6.21 -1.82
N TYR A 240 -23.58 6.03 -0.52
CA TYR A 240 -22.26 5.97 0.12
C TYR A 240 -21.39 4.86 -0.48
N GLN A 241 -21.91 3.63 -0.62
CA GLN A 241 -21.17 2.51 -1.21
C GLN A 241 -20.72 2.82 -2.63
N LYS A 242 -21.58 3.44 -3.46
CA LYS A 242 -21.21 3.85 -4.82
C LYS A 242 -20.10 4.90 -4.81
N ALA A 243 -20.26 5.96 -4.01
CA ALA A 243 -19.27 7.03 -3.90
C ALA A 243 -17.91 6.47 -3.44
N GLN A 244 -17.92 5.57 -2.46
CA GLN A 244 -16.74 4.87 -1.98
C GLN A 244 -16.06 4.06 -3.08
N CYS A 245 -16.82 3.29 -3.86
CA CYS A 245 -16.25 2.50 -4.96
C CYS A 245 -15.61 3.39 -6.04
N PHE A 246 -16.27 4.49 -6.44
CA PHE A 246 -15.70 5.41 -7.43
C PHE A 246 -14.45 6.12 -6.93
N PHE A 247 -14.42 6.50 -5.66
CA PHE A 247 -13.24 7.06 -5.03
C PHE A 247 -12.08 6.06 -5.03
N ALA A 248 -12.33 4.82 -4.59
CA ALA A 248 -11.33 3.75 -4.58
C ALA A 248 -10.82 3.42 -5.99
N LEU A 249 -11.71 3.32 -6.98
CA LEU A 249 -11.33 3.05 -8.38
C LEU A 249 -10.40 4.14 -8.95
N THR A 250 -10.72 5.40 -8.69
CA THR A 250 -9.93 6.54 -9.18
C THR A 250 -8.54 6.51 -8.54
N LEU A 251 -8.49 6.36 -7.22
CA LEU A 251 -7.24 6.39 -6.46
C LEU A 251 -6.35 5.20 -6.78
N HIS A 252 -6.89 3.98 -6.70
CA HIS A 252 -6.12 2.77 -6.96
C HIS A 252 -5.79 2.62 -8.45
N GLY A 253 -6.63 3.13 -9.36
CA GLY A 253 -6.31 3.21 -10.78
C GLY A 253 -5.11 4.11 -11.06
N ALA A 254 -5.05 5.29 -10.41
CA ALA A 254 -3.89 6.18 -10.48
C ALA A 254 -2.65 5.52 -9.86
N ALA A 255 -2.79 4.87 -8.70
CA ALA A 255 -1.69 4.17 -8.04
C ALA A 255 -1.14 3.01 -8.89
N ILE A 256 -1.99 2.19 -9.52
CA ILE A 256 -1.56 1.12 -10.43
C ILE A 256 -0.78 1.69 -11.60
N LYS A 257 -1.28 2.77 -12.22
CA LYS A 257 -0.56 3.44 -13.32
C LYS A 257 0.81 3.93 -12.85
N ALA A 258 0.91 4.43 -11.62
CA ALA A 258 2.17 4.89 -11.06
C ALA A 258 3.14 3.74 -10.74
N LEU A 259 2.63 2.64 -10.18
CA LEU A 259 3.41 1.44 -9.83
C LEU A 259 3.92 0.67 -11.05
N LEU A 260 3.14 0.64 -12.14
CA LEU A 260 3.53 -0.01 -13.40
C LEU A 260 4.39 0.89 -14.30
N GLY A 261 4.43 2.20 -14.04
CA GLY A 261 5.21 3.16 -14.82
C GLY A 261 6.71 3.16 -14.49
N ASP A 262 7.47 4.03 -15.17
CA ASP A 262 8.92 4.18 -14.96
C ASP A 262 9.30 4.92 -13.66
N GLY A 263 8.43 4.92 -12.64
CA GLY A 263 8.64 5.60 -11.36
C GLY A 263 8.52 7.13 -11.41
N TYR A 264 8.60 7.76 -12.58
CA TYR A 264 8.46 9.22 -12.76
C TYR A 264 7.18 9.79 -12.15
N THR A 265 6.08 9.02 -12.24
CA THR A 265 4.76 9.40 -11.72
C THR A 265 4.69 9.56 -10.20
N PHE A 266 5.66 9.03 -9.45
CA PHE A 266 5.72 9.25 -8.01
C PHE A 266 6.43 10.55 -7.64
N GLU A 267 7.15 11.20 -8.57
CA GLU A 267 7.93 12.43 -8.35
C GLU A 267 8.67 12.46 -6.99
N ALA A 268 9.13 11.31 -6.53
CA ALA A 268 9.65 11.15 -5.18
C ALA A 268 11.07 11.72 -5.10
N ARG A 269 11.32 12.54 -4.07
CA ARG A 269 12.59 13.26 -3.89
C ARG A 269 13.57 12.51 -3.01
N SER A 270 13.10 11.53 -2.25
CA SER A 270 13.92 10.64 -1.43
C SER A 270 13.38 9.21 -1.45
N LEU A 271 14.25 8.25 -1.10
CA LEU A 271 13.89 6.86 -0.94
C LEU A 271 12.87 6.70 0.19
N GLN A 272 13.01 7.48 1.27
CA GLN A 272 12.03 7.55 2.35
C GLN A 272 10.66 8.03 1.87
N GLU A 273 10.57 9.13 1.10
CA GLU A 273 9.30 9.65 0.57
C GLU A 273 8.60 8.61 -0.32
N LEU A 274 9.37 7.94 -1.18
CA LEU A 274 8.83 6.87 -2.01
C LEU A 274 8.34 5.69 -1.17
N HIS A 275 9.14 5.24 -0.20
CA HIS A 275 8.80 4.13 0.67
C HIS A 275 7.52 4.42 1.48
N LEU A 276 7.42 5.62 2.03
CA LEU A 276 6.24 6.11 2.74
C LEU A 276 5.02 6.19 1.81
N THR A 277 5.19 6.69 0.58
CA THR A 277 4.11 6.78 -0.41
C THR A 277 3.58 5.40 -0.79
N ILE A 278 4.47 4.42 -1.03
CA ILE A 278 4.08 3.04 -1.34
C ILE A 278 3.39 2.39 -0.15
N ASN A 279 3.94 2.55 1.06
CA ASN A 279 3.31 2.04 2.28
C ASN A 279 1.91 2.64 2.49
N LEU A 280 1.75 3.95 2.26
CA LEU A 280 0.47 4.62 2.35
C LEU A 280 -0.53 4.07 1.32
N ILE A 281 -0.12 3.91 0.06
CA ILE A 281 -0.97 3.28 -0.98
C ILE A 281 -1.40 1.88 -0.55
N ARG A 282 -0.49 1.11 0.06
CA ARG A 282 -0.75 -0.23 0.56
C ARG A 282 -1.78 -0.23 1.69
N ASP A 283 -1.60 0.62 2.71
CA ASP A 283 -2.53 0.79 3.83
C ASP A 283 -3.92 1.26 3.39
N VAL A 284 -3.95 2.18 2.44
CA VAL A 284 -5.17 2.77 1.92
C VAL A 284 -5.94 1.77 1.05
N ALA A 285 -5.23 0.92 0.29
CA ALA A 285 -5.83 -0.18 -0.45
C ALA A 285 -6.46 -1.23 0.48
N SER A 286 -5.75 -1.64 1.55
CA SER A 286 -6.31 -2.60 2.51
C SER A 286 -7.53 -2.04 3.24
N THR A 287 -7.46 -0.77 3.67
CA THR A 287 -8.58 -0.07 4.31
C THR A 287 -9.79 0.03 3.38
N GLY A 288 -9.57 0.35 2.11
CA GLY A 288 -10.63 0.40 1.10
C GLY A 288 -11.34 -0.93 0.94
N ILE A 289 -10.59 -2.03 0.85
CA ILE A 289 -11.15 -3.38 0.76
C ILE A 289 -12.01 -3.70 1.98
N VAL A 290 -11.51 -3.45 3.18
CA VAL A 290 -12.24 -3.71 4.44
C VAL A 290 -13.55 -2.92 4.49
N CYS A 291 -13.50 -1.61 4.22
CA CYS A 291 -14.70 -0.76 4.25
C CYS A 291 -15.71 -1.16 3.17
N MET A 292 -15.27 -1.43 1.94
CA MET A 292 -16.15 -1.85 0.85
C MET A 292 -16.79 -3.21 1.13
N ALA A 293 -16.03 -4.16 1.67
CA ALA A 293 -16.55 -5.47 2.07
C ALA A 293 -17.58 -5.35 3.20
N PHE A 294 -17.31 -4.50 4.20
CA PHE A 294 -18.24 -4.28 5.31
C PHE A 294 -19.53 -3.60 4.87
N GLY A 295 -19.44 -2.55 4.04
CA GLY A 295 -20.59 -1.86 3.48
C GLY A 295 -21.46 -2.77 2.62
N LEU A 296 -20.85 -3.58 1.76
CA LEU A 296 -21.56 -4.55 0.93
C LEU A 296 -22.23 -5.66 1.76
N TYR A 297 -21.52 -6.19 2.76
CA TYR A 297 -22.06 -7.18 3.70
C TYR A 297 -23.32 -6.66 4.40
N MET A 298 -23.28 -5.43 4.92
CA MET A 298 -24.42 -4.80 5.59
C MET A 298 -25.62 -4.62 4.64
N LEU A 299 -25.39 -4.20 3.39
CA LEU A 299 -26.45 -4.07 2.37
C LEU A 299 -27.08 -5.43 2.04
N HIS A 300 -26.28 -6.47 1.86
CA HIS A 300 -26.77 -7.83 1.57
C HIS A 300 -27.57 -8.40 2.74
N ARG A 301 -27.15 -8.15 3.98
CA ARG A 301 -27.89 -8.55 5.19
C ARG A 301 -29.22 -7.81 5.34
N ALA A 302 -29.29 -6.56 4.90
CA ALA A 302 -30.52 -5.78 4.83
C ALA A 302 -31.44 -6.18 3.65
N GLY A 303 -31.07 -7.21 2.87
CA GLY A 303 -31.83 -7.66 1.70
C GLY A 303 -31.73 -6.74 0.48
N LYS A 304 -30.85 -5.73 0.52
CA LYS A 304 -30.64 -4.79 -0.60
C LYS A 304 -29.54 -5.32 -1.53
N ARG A 305 -29.90 -6.30 -2.36
CA ARG A 305 -28.99 -7.05 -3.25
C ARG A 305 -28.95 -6.51 -4.68
N ALA A 306 -28.70 -5.21 -4.84
CA ALA A 306 -28.62 -4.62 -6.17
C ALA A 306 -27.39 -5.15 -6.94
N CYS A 307 -27.61 -5.72 -8.13
CA CYS A 307 -26.56 -6.26 -8.99
C CYS A 307 -25.52 -5.18 -9.33
N TYR A 308 -25.97 -3.98 -9.72
CA TYR A 308 -25.09 -2.84 -10.02
C TYR A 308 -24.12 -2.51 -8.87
N THR A 309 -24.63 -2.31 -7.65
CA THR A 309 -23.80 -1.95 -6.49
C THR A 309 -22.84 -3.08 -6.11
N THR A 310 -23.30 -4.33 -6.24
CA THR A 310 -22.48 -5.53 -5.98
C THR A 310 -21.34 -5.61 -6.98
N ALA A 311 -21.63 -5.55 -8.28
CA ALA A 311 -20.64 -5.58 -9.35
C ALA A 311 -19.62 -4.44 -9.23
N LEU A 312 -20.09 -3.20 -9.00
CA LEU A 312 -19.23 -2.04 -8.81
C LEU A 312 -18.27 -2.24 -7.62
N SER A 313 -18.77 -2.78 -6.50
CA SER A 313 -17.94 -3.07 -5.32
C SER A 313 -16.90 -4.15 -5.59
N LEU A 314 -17.23 -5.20 -6.34
CA LEU A 314 -16.27 -6.24 -6.71
C LEU A 314 -15.17 -5.70 -7.62
N VAL A 315 -15.52 -4.88 -8.61
CA VAL A 315 -14.53 -4.25 -9.49
C VAL A 315 -13.61 -3.35 -8.68
N ALA A 316 -14.16 -2.53 -7.78
CA ALA A 316 -13.37 -1.67 -6.91
C ALA A 316 -12.44 -2.45 -5.97
N VAL A 317 -12.93 -3.55 -5.37
CA VAL A 317 -12.10 -4.45 -4.54
C VAL A 317 -11.00 -5.13 -5.37
N ALA A 318 -11.29 -5.56 -6.59
CA ALA A 318 -10.31 -6.17 -7.47
C ALA A 318 -9.19 -5.18 -7.86
N VAL A 319 -9.55 -3.94 -8.18
CA VAL A 319 -8.58 -2.87 -8.48
C VAL A 319 -7.76 -2.52 -7.23
N ALA A 320 -8.39 -2.41 -6.05
CA ALA A 320 -7.67 -2.19 -4.80
C ALA A 320 -6.72 -3.35 -4.46
N GLY A 321 -7.15 -4.60 -4.66
CA GLY A 321 -6.33 -5.79 -4.45
C GLY A 321 -5.13 -5.87 -5.41
N LEU A 322 -5.33 -5.48 -6.67
CA LEU A 322 -4.24 -5.36 -7.64
C LEU A 322 -3.25 -4.28 -7.21
N ALA A 323 -3.72 -3.08 -6.84
CA ALA A 323 -2.87 -2.00 -6.34
C ALA A 323 -2.05 -2.47 -5.13
N TRP A 324 -2.70 -3.10 -4.15
CA TRP A 324 -2.04 -3.67 -2.98
C TRP A 324 -0.98 -4.70 -3.37
N GLY A 325 -1.30 -5.66 -4.25
CA GLY A 325 -0.36 -6.67 -4.71
C GLY A 325 0.86 -6.09 -5.41
N LEU A 326 0.68 -5.05 -6.23
CA LEU A 326 1.78 -4.38 -6.93
C LEU A 326 2.75 -3.67 -5.96
N THR A 327 2.29 -3.22 -4.79
CA THR A 327 3.19 -2.60 -3.79
C THR A 327 4.22 -3.57 -3.20
N TRP A 328 4.02 -4.88 -3.36
CA TRP A 328 4.98 -5.90 -2.92
C TRP A 328 6.06 -6.19 -3.95
N LEU A 329 5.89 -5.75 -5.20
CA LEU A 329 6.88 -5.95 -6.24
C LEU A 329 8.06 -5.00 -6.02
N PRO A 330 9.32 -5.46 -6.23
CA PRO A 330 10.48 -4.58 -6.19
C PRO A 330 10.37 -3.57 -7.34
N LEU A 331 10.41 -2.26 -7.03
CA LEU A 331 10.36 -1.23 -8.07
C LEU A 331 11.61 -1.30 -8.96
N GLU A 332 11.45 -1.87 -10.15
CA GLU A 332 12.54 -2.10 -11.10
C GLU A 332 13.11 -0.80 -11.70
N ASN A 333 12.37 0.30 -11.56
CA ASN A 333 12.58 1.57 -12.23
C ASN A 333 12.70 2.77 -11.28
N LEU A 334 13.49 2.64 -10.21
CA LEU A 334 14.02 3.79 -9.46
C LEU A 334 15.02 4.65 -10.27
N LYS A 335 14.84 4.73 -11.60
CA LYS A 335 15.88 5.19 -12.51
C LYS A 335 16.17 6.69 -12.38
N ARG A 336 15.30 7.47 -11.72
CA ARG A 336 15.53 8.88 -11.39
C ARG A 336 14.70 9.24 -10.16
N LEU A 337 15.31 9.23 -8.97
CA LEU A 337 14.84 10.17 -7.94
C LEU A 337 15.13 11.56 -8.50
N GLU A 338 14.15 12.46 -8.47
CA GLU A 338 14.40 13.83 -8.89
C GLU A 338 15.49 14.43 -7.99
N PRO A 339 16.45 15.19 -8.55
CA PRO A 339 17.53 15.75 -7.78
C PRO A 339 16.95 16.58 -6.63
N ALA A 340 17.49 16.33 -5.43
CA ALA A 340 17.07 17.00 -4.21
C ALA A 340 17.01 18.53 -4.40
N LYS A 341 16.19 19.21 -3.59
CA LYS A 341 16.13 20.70 -3.53
C LYS A 341 17.50 21.38 -3.36
N ARG A 342 18.53 20.63 -2.97
CA ARG A 342 19.93 21.04 -2.87
C ARG A 342 20.83 20.02 -3.58
N PRO A 343 21.09 20.18 -4.88
CA PRO A 343 21.98 19.29 -5.60
C PRO A 343 23.43 19.56 -5.19
N LEU A 344 24.12 18.55 -4.65
CA LEU A 344 25.54 18.64 -4.35
C LEU A 344 26.35 18.13 -5.54
N ALA A 345 27.15 19.00 -6.16
CA ALA A 345 28.00 18.62 -7.28
C ALA A 345 29.00 17.52 -6.91
N ALA A 346 29.50 17.53 -5.67
CA ALA A 346 30.39 16.51 -5.11
C ALA A 346 29.74 15.11 -5.04
N CYS A 347 28.41 15.04 -5.00
CA CYS A 347 27.62 13.80 -4.90
C CYS A 347 26.89 13.47 -6.22
N GLY A 348 27.34 14.01 -7.35
CA GLY A 348 26.69 13.80 -8.65
C GLY A 348 25.31 14.47 -8.79
N GLY A 349 25.04 15.52 -7.98
CA GLY A 349 23.78 16.27 -7.98
C GLY A 349 22.71 15.70 -7.04
N LEU A 350 23.06 14.72 -6.21
CA LEU A 350 22.19 14.11 -5.20
C LEU A 350 22.64 14.51 -3.79
N SER A 351 21.81 14.27 -2.77
CA SER A 351 22.17 14.48 -1.35
C SER A 351 22.16 13.13 -0.62
N PRO A 352 23.07 12.85 0.33
CA PRO A 352 23.06 11.60 1.11
C PRO A 352 21.72 11.27 1.78
N VAL A 353 20.98 12.30 2.22
CA VAL A 353 19.63 12.18 2.81
C VAL A 353 18.63 11.45 1.90
N THR A 354 18.86 11.53 0.58
CA THR A 354 18.03 10.88 -0.45
C THR A 354 17.94 9.36 -0.24
N TYR A 355 18.92 8.76 0.44
CA TYR A 355 19.07 7.31 0.58
C TYR A 355 18.79 6.77 1.98
N CYS A 356 18.40 7.63 2.90
CA CYS A 356 17.99 7.22 4.23
C CYS A 356 16.67 6.46 4.17
N LEU A 357 16.56 5.40 4.97
CA LEU A 357 15.34 4.64 5.16
C LEU A 357 15.11 4.40 6.65
N ASP A 358 13.89 4.66 7.12
CA ASP A 358 13.46 4.21 8.43
C ASP A 358 12.72 2.87 8.30
N ASN A 359 13.18 1.86 9.02
CA ASN A 359 12.86 0.45 8.76
C ASN A 359 11.73 -0.12 9.63
N ASP A 360 11.00 0.71 10.36
CA ASP A 360 10.15 0.24 11.48
C ASP A 360 8.68 -0.08 11.12
N VAL A 361 8.44 -1.00 10.17
CA VAL A 361 7.05 -1.35 9.77
C VAL A 361 6.80 -2.84 9.54
N ARG A 362 7.15 -3.70 10.52
CA ARG A 362 6.86 -5.16 10.46
C ARG A 362 5.43 -5.53 10.85
N LEU A 363 4.81 -4.83 11.80
CA LEU A 363 3.49 -5.22 12.33
C LEU A 363 2.33 -4.90 11.36
N SER A 364 2.43 -3.78 10.62
CA SER A 364 1.42 -3.34 9.63
C SER A 364 1.14 -4.41 8.57
N LYS A 365 2.20 -5.04 8.05
CA LYS A 365 2.12 -5.96 6.90
C LYS A 365 1.25 -7.19 7.15
N TRP A 366 1.29 -7.73 8.37
CA TRP A 366 0.51 -8.92 8.74
C TRP A 366 -0.96 -8.60 8.94
N LEU A 367 -1.27 -7.45 9.57
CA LEU A 367 -2.64 -6.98 9.74
C LEU A 367 -3.32 -6.77 8.38
N GLU A 368 -2.63 -6.12 7.46
CA GLU A 368 -3.11 -5.86 6.10
C GLU A 368 -3.41 -7.16 5.33
N ALA A 369 -2.42 -8.06 5.22
CA ALA A 369 -2.58 -9.31 4.47
C ALA A 369 -3.69 -10.21 5.04
N GLY A 370 -3.74 -10.33 6.38
CA GLY A 370 -4.78 -11.09 7.07
C GLY A 370 -6.18 -10.50 6.83
N SER A 371 -6.31 -9.16 6.90
CA SER A 371 -7.59 -8.49 6.67
C SER A 371 -8.13 -8.67 5.24
N ILE A 372 -7.25 -8.59 4.23
CA ILE A 372 -7.62 -8.79 2.83
C ILE A 372 -8.08 -10.23 2.60
N ALA A 373 -7.33 -11.22 3.09
CA ALA A 373 -7.71 -12.62 2.95
C ALA A 373 -9.10 -12.90 3.55
N MET A 374 -9.37 -12.38 4.75
CA MET A 374 -10.68 -12.49 5.40
C MET A 374 -11.78 -11.81 4.61
N CYS A 375 -11.55 -10.59 4.10
CA CYS A 375 -12.53 -9.89 3.27
C CYS A 375 -12.83 -10.63 1.97
N MET A 376 -11.83 -11.21 1.31
CA MET A 376 -12.03 -12.00 0.09
C MET A 376 -12.85 -13.25 0.34
N ILE A 377 -12.63 -13.94 1.46
CA ILE A 377 -13.44 -15.10 1.88
C ILE A 377 -14.90 -14.67 2.11
N ILE A 378 -15.12 -13.57 2.84
CA ILE A 378 -16.47 -13.04 3.11
C ILE A 378 -17.17 -12.61 1.82
N LEU A 379 -16.47 -11.94 0.90
CA LEU A 379 -17.04 -11.55 -0.38
C LEU A 379 -17.39 -12.78 -1.22
N ALA A 380 -16.55 -13.81 -1.26
CA ALA A 380 -16.84 -15.06 -1.95
C ALA A 380 -18.10 -15.73 -1.39
N THR A 381 -18.28 -15.79 -0.06
CA THR A 381 -19.48 -16.37 0.56
C THR A 381 -20.74 -15.55 0.25
N LEU A 382 -20.63 -14.21 0.24
CA LEU A 382 -21.73 -13.33 -0.17
C LEU A 382 -22.15 -13.56 -1.61
N LEU A 383 -21.21 -13.74 -2.53
CA LEU A 383 -21.51 -13.99 -3.95
C LEU A 383 -22.17 -15.34 -4.19
N LEU A 384 -21.72 -16.38 -3.48
CA LEU A 384 -22.39 -17.68 -3.51
C LEU A 384 -23.84 -17.56 -3.03
N GLY A 385 -24.07 -16.84 -1.93
CA GLY A 385 -25.42 -16.58 -1.43
C GLY A 385 -26.28 -15.71 -2.36
N HIS A 386 -25.67 -14.79 -3.10
CA HIS A 386 -26.36 -13.98 -4.12
C HIS A 386 -26.79 -14.84 -5.31
N HIS A 387 -25.89 -15.69 -5.81
CA HIS A 387 -26.16 -16.62 -6.90
C HIS A 387 -27.30 -17.58 -6.56
N GLU A 388 -27.24 -18.22 -5.38
CA GLU A 388 -28.31 -19.13 -4.94
C GLU A 388 -29.67 -18.44 -4.82
N ALA A 389 -29.70 -17.19 -4.36
CA ALA A 389 -30.95 -16.46 -4.23
C ALA A 389 -31.51 -16.04 -5.59
N SER A 390 -30.64 -15.60 -6.50
CA SER A 390 -31.03 -15.30 -7.88
C SER A 390 -31.60 -16.53 -8.59
N GLU A 391 -30.98 -17.71 -8.41
CA GLU A 391 -31.49 -18.96 -8.97
C GLU A 391 -32.83 -19.39 -8.37
N ARG A 392 -33.06 -19.13 -7.07
CA ARG A 392 -34.36 -19.44 -6.44
C ARG A 392 -35.47 -18.56 -6.98
N GLU A 393 -35.17 -17.31 -7.30
CA GLU A 393 -36.13 -16.35 -7.87
C GLU A 393 -36.48 -16.73 -9.31
N THR A 394 -35.49 -16.99 -10.17
CA THR A 394 -35.73 -17.45 -11.54
C THR A 394 -36.46 -18.80 -11.59
N ARG A 395 -36.11 -19.74 -10.70
CA ARG A 395 -36.78 -21.04 -10.61
C ARG A 395 -38.19 -20.96 -10.04
N SER A 396 -38.50 -19.93 -9.24
CA SER A 396 -39.86 -19.69 -8.74
C SER A 396 -40.77 -19.16 -9.85
N ASP A 397 -40.25 -18.30 -10.72
CA ASP A 397 -40.95 -17.83 -11.90
C ASP A 397 -41.07 -18.93 -12.96
N GLU A 398 -40.04 -19.76 -13.13
CA GLU A 398 -40.06 -20.87 -14.08
C GLU A 398 -40.98 -22.03 -13.63
N LYS A 399 -41.07 -22.31 -12.31
CA LYS A 399 -42.05 -23.29 -11.77
C LYS A 399 -43.50 -22.84 -11.92
N ARG A 400 -43.77 -21.55 -12.16
CA ARG A 400 -45.09 -21.08 -12.56
C ARG A 400 -45.42 -21.37 -14.03
N THR A 401 -44.42 -21.66 -14.86
CA THR A 401 -44.59 -21.90 -16.31
C THR A 401 -44.34 -23.34 -16.76
N VAL A 402 -43.45 -24.12 -16.14
CA VAL A 402 -43.21 -25.51 -16.56
C VAL A 402 -42.78 -26.39 -15.38
N SER A 403 -43.60 -27.40 -15.06
CA SER A 403 -43.19 -28.53 -14.25
C SER A 403 -42.47 -29.55 -15.12
N THR A 404 -41.13 -29.57 -15.08
CA THR A 404 -40.23 -30.74 -15.09
C THR A 404 -38.84 -30.35 -15.58
N ALA A 405 -37.83 -30.53 -14.72
CA ALA A 405 -36.60 -31.26 -15.02
C ALA A 405 -35.58 -31.06 -13.90
N SER A 406 -35.00 -32.19 -13.51
CA SER A 406 -33.92 -32.36 -12.54
C SER A 406 -32.64 -31.66 -13.02
N SER A 407 -31.87 -31.07 -12.10
CA SER A 407 -30.49 -30.64 -12.40
C SER A 407 -29.57 -31.02 -11.24
N SER A 408 -28.57 -31.81 -11.60
CA SER A 408 -27.60 -32.52 -10.77
C SER A 408 -26.23 -31.82 -10.77
N THR A 409 -26.20 -30.49 -10.62
CA THR A 409 -24.95 -29.69 -10.64
C THR A 409 -24.49 -29.16 -9.26
N ASN A 410 -25.21 -29.45 -8.18
CA ASN A 410 -25.01 -28.81 -6.87
C ASN A 410 -24.01 -29.47 -5.89
N THR A 411 -23.24 -30.48 -6.31
CA THR A 411 -22.39 -31.24 -5.38
C THR A 411 -21.13 -30.48 -4.95
N LEU A 412 -20.49 -29.75 -5.88
CA LEU A 412 -19.27 -28.98 -5.58
C LEU A 412 -19.58 -27.72 -4.74
N VAL A 413 -20.69 -27.03 -5.06
CA VAL A 413 -21.17 -25.85 -4.31
C VAL A 413 -21.57 -26.22 -2.87
N ARG A 414 -22.24 -27.36 -2.68
CA ARG A 414 -22.56 -27.87 -1.33
C ARG A 414 -21.31 -28.28 -0.54
N TYR A 415 -20.31 -28.85 -1.22
CA TYR A 415 -19.07 -29.24 -0.57
C TYR A 415 -18.28 -28.02 -0.07
N VAL A 416 -18.11 -27.00 -0.93
CA VAL A 416 -17.47 -25.72 -0.56
C VAL A 416 -18.28 -24.98 0.51
N GLY A 417 -19.61 -24.98 0.41
CA GLY A 417 -20.50 -24.39 1.41
C GLY A 417 -20.36 -25.05 2.80
N SER A 418 -20.29 -26.38 2.86
CA SER A 418 -20.13 -27.13 4.12
C SER A 418 -18.76 -26.98 4.77
N MET A 419 -17.72 -26.66 3.98
CA MET A 419 -16.37 -26.41 4.50
C MET A 419 -16.21 -24.99 5.08
N LEU A 420 -17.11 -24.07 4.71
CA LEU A 420 -17.18 -22.67 5.17
C LEU A 420 -18.18 -22.45 6.32
N ASP A 421 -18.83 -23.50 6.81
CA ASP A 421 -19.83 -23.45 7.89
C ASP A 421 -19.37 -22.80 9.21
N PRO A 422 -18.08 -22.79 9.61
CA PRO A 422 -17.64 -22.04 10.79
C PRO A 422 -17.79 -20.51 10.66
N CYS A 423 -17.87 -19.97 9.43
CA CYS A 423 -18.19 -18.56 9.16
C CYS A 423 -19.69 -18.28 8.99
N SER A 424 -20.56 -19.31 9.08
CA SER A 424 -22.00 -19.18 8.81
C SER A 424 -22.77 -18.38 9.85
N SER A 425 -22.19 -18.11 11.03
CA SER A 425 -22.82 -17.22 12.01
C SER A 425 -22.79 -15.78 11.46
N PRO A 426 -23.94 -15.18 11.12
CA PRO A 426 -23.99 -13.81 10.63
C PRO A 426 -23.48 -12.82 11.68
N HIS A 427 -23.54 -13.18 12.96
CA HIS A 427 -22.99 -12.37 14.05
C HIS A 427 -21.46 -12.43 14.10
N LEU A 428 -20.85 -13.59 13.83
CA LEU A 428 -19.40 -13.72 13.84
C LEU A 428 -18.77 -12.92 12.70
N THR A 429 -19.29 -13.06 11.47
CA THR A 429 -18.80 -12.31 10.30
C THR A 429 -18.86 -10.80 10.52
N GLU A 430 -19.96 -10.34 11.10
CA GLU A 430 -20.15 -8.93 11.44
C GLU A 430 -19.14 -8.43 12.48
N VAL A 431 -18.91 -9.20 13.56
CA VAL A 431 -17.93 -8.85 14.59
C VAL A 431 -16.52 -8.82 14.01
N ILE A 432 -16.16 -9.77 13.14
CA ILE A 432 -14.87 -9.79 12.44
C ILE A 432 -14.71 -8.51 11.61
N LEU A 433 -15.68 -8.15 10.78
CA LEU A 433 -15.61 -6.94 9.94
C LEU A 433 -15.54 -5.66 10.79
N LEU A 434 -16.27 -5.60 11.90
CA LEU A 434 -16.19 -4.49 12.85
C LEU A 434 -14.79 -4.37 13.46
N LEU A 435 -14.22 -5.48 13.95
CA LEU A 435 -12.87 -5.50 14.53
C LEU A 435 -11.81 -5.11 13.50
N LEU A 436 -11.92 -5.60 12.26
CA LEU A 436 -11.02 -5.20 11.18
C LEU A 436 -11.12 -3.70 10.88
N THR A 437 -12.35 -3.17 10.82
CA THR A 437 -12.60 -1.74 10.58
C THR A 437 -12.01 -0.89 11.71
N LEU A 438 -12.21 -1.28 12.97
CA LEU A 438 -11.64 -0.59 14.13
C LEU A 438 -10.11 -0.68 14.16
N ALA A 439 -9.53 -1.84 13.82
CA ALA A 439 -8.09 -2.01 13.74
C ALA A 439 -7.47 -1.09 12.68
N HIS A 440 -8.10 -0.96 11.50
CA HIS A 440 -7.64 -0.03 10.46
C HIS A 440 -7.82 1.43 10.88
N LEU A 441 -8.91 1.78 11.56
CA LEU A 441 -9.10 3.13 12.10
C LEU A 441 -8.03 3.48 13.15
N ILE A 442 -7.75 2.57 14.09
CA ILE A 442 -6.71 2.76 15.09
C ILE A 442 -5.36 2.89 14.40
N HIS A 443 -5.04 1.98 13.47
CA HIS A 443 -3.80 2.02 12.69
C HIS A 443 -3.61 3.37 12.00
N LEU A 444 -4.64 3.86 11.31
CA LEU A 444 -4.60 5.14 10.62
C LEU A 444 -4.39 6.29 11.62
N CYS A 445 -5.19 6.36 12.69
CA CYS A 445 -5.07 7.40 13.73
C CYS A 445 -3.74 7.37 14.48
N THR A 446 -3.12 6.20 14.68
CA THR A 446 -1.83 6.07 15.39
C THR A 446 -0.63 6.43 14.53
N LYS A 447 -0.79 6.50 13.19
CA LYS A 447 0.21 7.06 12.29
C LYS A 447 0.23 8.58 12.41
N ASN A 448 0.72 9.04 13.55
CA ASN A 448 0.78 10.44 13.98
C ASN A 448 1.54 11.35 13.01
N GLU A 449 2.48 10.82 12.21
CA GLU A 449 3.38 11.64 11.39
C GLU A 449 2.68 12.43 10.27
N MET A 450 1.54 11.96 9.77
CA MET A 450 0.76 12.68 8.74
C MET A 450 -0.11 13.81 9.31
N LEU A 451 -0.41 13.77 10.62
CA LEU A 451 -1.19 14.81 11.31
C LEU A 451 -0.32 16.00 11.74
N TYR A 452 0.99 15.82 11.83
CA TYR A 452 1.96 16.89 12.13
C TYR A 452 2.34 17.74 10.90
N VAL A 453 1.62 17.62 9.77
CA VAL A 453 1.64 18.63 8.70
C VAL A 453 0.85 19.86 9.18
N GLU A 454 1.34 20.46 10.25
CA GLU A 454 0.90 21.71 10.82
C GLU A 454 1.96 22.75 10.44
N GLU A 455 1.78 23.39 9.28
CA GLU A 455 2.14 24.80 9.06
C GLU A 455 1.62 25.30 7.70
N SER A 456 0.29 25.36 7.58
CA SER A 456 -0.44 26.54 7.09
C SER A 456 -1.90 26.14 6.91
N ALA A 457 -2.81 26.97 7.43
CA ALA A 457 -4.26 26.78 7.38
C ALA A 457 -4.86 26.91 5.95
N LYS A 458 -4.18 26.38 4.94
CA LYS A 458 -4.63 26.36 3.55
C LYS A 458 -5.07 24.95 3.23
N TRP A 459 -6.38 24.78 3.08
CA TRP A 459 -6.93 23.54 2.56
C TRP A 459 -6.47 23.36 1.12
N ASP A 460 -5.91 22.19 0.83
CA ASP A 460 -5.57 21.80 -0.54
C ASP A 460 -6.84 21.33 -1.29
N PHE A 461 -6.81 21.46 -2.62
CA PHE A 461 -7.89 21.03 -3.50
C PHE A 461 -8.25 19.56 -3.30
N ALA A 462 -7.25 18.69 -3.07
CA ALA A 462 -7.48 17.28 -2.79
C ALA A 462 -8.24 17.05 -1.47
N GLN A 463 -7.99 17.87 -0.44
CA GLN A 463 -8.70 17.78 0.85
C GLN A 463 -10.17 18.19 0.69
N LEU A 464 -10.46 19.24 -0.09
CA LEU A 464 -11.83 19.66 -0.38
C LEU A 464 -12.59 18.58 -1.15
N ILE A 465 -11.98 17.96 -2.16
CA ILE A 465 -12.58 16.81 -2.87
C ILE A 465 -12.84 15.66 -1.90
N ALA A 466 -11.86 15.33 -1.05
CA ALA A 466 -11.96 14.23 -0.10
C ALA A 466 -13.12 14.39 0.89
N VAL A 467 -13.50 15.61 1.26
CA VAL A 467 -14.68 15.86 2.10
C VAL A 467 -15.97 15.93 1.29
N THR A 468 -15.95 16.61 0.15
CA THR A 468 -17.16 16.88 -0.65
C THR A 468 -17.71 15.65 -1.36
N ILE A 469 -16.89 14.64 -1.63
CA ILE A 469 -17.37 13.39 -2.25
C ILE A 469 -18.41 12.64 -1.42
N TRP A 470 -18.42 12.86 -0.09
CA TRP A 470 -19.40 12.26 0.82
C TRP A 470 -20.70 13.08 0.93
N ALA A 471 -20.69 14.34 0.49
CA ALA A 471 -21.83 15.24 0.64
C ALA A 471 -23.10 14.71 -0.02
N PRO A 472 -23.08 14.12 -1.24
CA PRO A 472 -24.29 13.55 -1.85
C PRO A 472 -24.93 12.45 -0.98
N ALA A 473 -24.13 11.55 -0.42
CA ALA A 473 -24.63 10.47 0.43
C ALA A 473 -25.25 11.00 1.73
N ILE A 474 -24.62 12.00 2.35
CA ILE A 474 -25.12 12.66 3.56
C ILE A 474 -26.43 13.40 3.26
N VAL A 475 -26.48 14.16 2.16
CA VAL A 475 -27.67 14.91 1.75
C VAL A 475 -28.83 13.98 1.41
N GLU A 476 -28.59 12.87 0.70
CA GLU A 476 -29.61 11.87 0.39
C GLU A 476 -30.15 11.21 1.67
N TYR A 477 -29.28 10.88 2.62
CA TYR A 477 -29.70 10.39 3.93
C TYR A 477 -30.60 11.40 4.67
N LEU A 478 -30.16 12.66 4.79
CA LEU A 478 -30.92 13.71 5.48
C LEU A 478 -32.26 13.99 4.79
N TYR A 479 -32.27 14.03 3.45
CA TYR A 479 -33.48 14.24 2.68
C TYR A 479 -34.48 13.09 2.88
N ALA A 480 -34.02 11.84 2.78
CA ALA A 480 -34.85 10.66 2.99
C ALA A 480 -35.35 10.57 4.44
N ALA A 481 -34.54 10.96 5.42
CA ALA A 481 -34.92 10.98 6.83
C ALA A 481 -36.05 11.99 7.11
N VAL A 482 -36.03 13.16 6.45
CA VAL A 482 -37.06 14.20 6.63
C VAL A 482 -38.32 13.95 5.78
N ARG A 483 -38.16 13.51 4.52
CA ARG A 483 -39.27 13.47 3.54
C ARG A 483 -39.83 12.07 3.27
N GLY A 484 -39.14 11.02 3.72
CA GLY A 484 -39.47 9.63 3.42
C GLY A 484 -38.92 9.16 2.06
N VAL A 485 -38.62 7.86 1.96
CA VAL A 485 -37.94 7.24 0.81
C VAL A 485 -38.81 7.20 -0.46
N GLU A 486 -40.13 7.11 -0.32
CA GLU A 486 -41.05 7.00 -1.47
C GLU A 486 -41.07 8.26 -2.35
N LYS A 487 -40.97 9.44 -1.73
CA LYS A 487 -40.90 10.74 -2.43
C LYS A 487 -39.55 10.97 -3.12
N MET A 488 -38.52 10.22 -2.73
CA MET A 488 -37.20 10.24 -3.33
C MET A 488 -37.15 9.35 -4.58
N GLN A 489 -37.74 8.16 -4.52
CA GLN A 489 -37.82 7.25 -5.67
C GLN A 489 -38.71 7.78 -6.81
N THR A 490 -39.79 8.51 -6.50
CA THR A 490 -40.66 9.11 -7.52
C THR A 490 -39.99 10.23 -8.33
N ARG A 491 -38.84 10.78 -7.88
CA ARG A 491 -38.07 11.79 -8.62
C ARG A 491 -36.91 11.23 -9.44
N ARG A 492 -36.49 9.98 -9.21
CA ARG A 492 -35.56 9.32 -10.13
C ARG A 492 -36.39 8.77 -11.28
N PRO A 493 -36.19 9.21 -12.54
CA PRO A 493 -36.89 8.61 -13.66
C PRO A 493 -36.58 7.12 -13.63
N VAL A 494 -37.62 6.31 -13.47
CA VAL A 494 -37.51 4.86 -13.57
C VAL A 494 -37.15 4.59 -15.02
N THR A 495 -35.89 4.27 -15.29
CA THR A 495 -35.51 3.63 -16.55
C THR A 495 -36.05 2.21 -16.48
N THR A 496 -37.35 2.06 -16.68
CA THR A 496 -37.94 0.78 -17.06
C THR A 496 -37.37 0.47 -18.43
N THR A 497 -36.49 -0.53 -18.50
CA THR A 497 -36.27 -1.32 -19.70
C THR A 497 -37.62 -1.87 -20.15
N SER A 498 -38.26 -1.17 -21.08
CA SER A 498 -39.33 -1.71 -21.91
C SER A 498 -38.69 -2.29 -23.17
N GLU A 499 -38.16 -3.50 -23.06
CA GLU A 499 -38.06 -4.41 -24.21
C GLU A 499 -39.31 -5.29 -24.19
N GLN A 500 -40.41 -4.76 -24.73
CA GLN A 500 -41.53 -5.56 -25.26
C GLN A 500 -42.54 -4.60 -25.91
N GLU A 501 -42.42 -4.44 -27.23
CA GLU A 501 -43.48 -4.25 -28.24
C GLU A 501 -42.92 -3.47 -29.44
N GLU A 502 -42.18 -4.16 -30.31
CA GLU A 502 -42.09 -3.75 -31.71
C GLU A 502 -41.99 -4.99 -32.59
N GLY A 503 -43.16 -5.49 -32.98
CA GLY A 503 -43.31 -6.74 -33.73
C GLY A 503 -44.74 -6.96 -34.20
N ARG A 504 -45.36 -5.93 -34.79
CA ARG A 504 -46.59 -6.07 -35.60
C ARG A 504 -46.64 -5.02 -36.71
N VAL A 505 -45.90 -5.32 -37.77
CA VAL A 505 -45.97 -4.77 -39.14
C VAL A 505 -46.52 -5.94 -39.95
N GLU A 506 -47.50 -5.90 -40.85
CA GLU A 506 -48.38 -4.90 -41.45
C GLU A 506 -49.51 -5.74 -42.08
N ASP A 507 -50.78 -5.39 -41.87
CA ASP A 507 -51.84 -5.74 -42.82
C ASP A 507 -52.17 -4.44 -43.58
N GLY A 508 -51.86 -4.44 -44.87
CA GLY A 508 -51.98 -3.28 -45.76
C GLY A 508 -52.16 -3.70 -47.20
N GLU A 509 -53.22 -4.47 -47.46
CA GLU A 509 -53.72 -4.78 -48.80
C GLU A 509 -54.47 -3.53 -49.35
N ARG A 510 -53.87 -2.89 -50.36
CA ARG A 510 -54.57 -2.00 -51.31
C ARG A 510 -53.73 -1.83 -52.59
N ASP A 511 -53.86 -2.80 -53.50
CA ASP A 511 -54.29 -2.61 -54.91
C ASP A 511 -54.29 -3.96 -55.66
#